data_AF-A0A7S2JKZ6-F1
#
_entry.id   AF-A0A7S2JKZ6-F1
#
_cell.length_a   1.000
_cell.length_b   1.000
_cell.length_c   1.000
_cell.angle_alpha   90.00
_cell.angle_beta   90.00
_cell.angle_gamma   90.00
#
_symmetry.space_group_name_H-M   'P 1'
#
loop_
_entity.id
_entity.type
_entity.pdbx_description
1 polymer ?
#
loop_
_entity_poly.entity_id
_entity_poly.type
_entity_poly.pdbx_seq_one_letter_code
_entity_poly.pdbx_strand_id
1 'polypeptide(L)'
;AIEGATACVLPPATLSKLLPRTLLASCAAAAADYWSPRLHAKERQRRLLCWSFDILHSAFLRYQGDTAGGAPLPVDPWTRVRAAAAKASMELWIRINEAPIANGSTYRLKGPVVVAASETHLQEGRVYLTATELAYGNRGNSGKLVRVPLAEIVRCQAPSSNLSPSVCARDWLCAIEVATLTRVVTLLVAGEAARDTWLRAITSLLHPPGGSAAEPPRAVDDSFLMHTSSVWRCGKRGVLNCRRLAFHPPESVPVPSASAMVAQALRLSCELLAMLEDEPTQPTQEEGATTSLSRQRMVDFFDRTSELKAIDLMSISAPDAPHGTALAFFLNLYHLMVNHAYLLLGPPPSKFVWPTFYNSISYHVGDELISLAALEHCILRAPMSSPTNFVAGFFLPSSRYACALTVPEPRINCCINCGSISLPPHVPVYRAEVIDQMLDEVCKRFITERAHVLGEGRTVSLPMVFHWYARDFSTGASRSRTLDWIAFVAAYVDDTTTRERLLNLGSSALIRFRPFSFRCRTLALLTDEELLVEITS
;
A
#
# COMPACT_ATOMS: atom_id res chain seq x y z
N ALA A 1 -7.18 45.70 -28.03
CA ALA A 1 -6.79 46.87 -27.22
C ALA A 1 -8.00 47.21 -26.37
N ILE A 2 -8.01 47.09 -25.05
CA ILE A 2 -6.95 47.38 -24.06
C ILE A 2 -6.72 46.11 -23.20
N GLU A 3 -5.55 45.90 -22.61
CA GLU A 3 -5.36 44.84 -21.58
C GLU A 3 -5.67 43.40 -22.05
N GLY A 4 -4.84 42.89 -22.96
CA GLY A 4 -5.13 41.73 -23.80
C GLY A 4 -4.50 40.40 -23.38
N ALA A 5 -4.75 39.89 -22.18
CA ALA A 5 -4.46 38.48 -21.84
C ALA A 5 -5.78 37.69 -21.73
N THR A 6 -6.25 37.16 -22.85
CA THR A 6 -7.31 36.13 -22.85
C THR A 6 -6.73 34.82 -22.32
N ALA A 7 -6.97 34.52 -21.04
CA ALA A 7 -6.72 33.19 -20.50
C ALA A 7 -7.62 32.17 -21.23
N CYS A 8 -7.03 31.39 -22.12
CA CYS A 8 -7.71 30.33 -22.83
C CYS A 8 -7.75 29.09 -21.92
N VAL A 9 -8.87 28.88 -21.22
CA VAL A 9 -9.12 27.61 -20.51
C VAL A 9 -9.38 26.55 -21.58
N LEU A 10 -8.32 25.84 -21.98
CA LEU A 10 -8.41 24.79 -22.97
C LEU A 10 -9.09 23.55 -22.36
N PRO A 11 -10.18 23.06 -22.95
CA PRO A 11 -10.75 21.77 -22.56
C PRO A 11 -9.69 20.67 -22.67
N PRO A 12 -9.72 19.63 -21.81
CA PRO A 12 -8.79 18.49 -21.90
C PRO A 12 -8.71 17.84 -23.29
N ALA A 13 -9.81 17.86 -24.04
CA ALA A 13 -9.90 17.35 -25.41
C ALA A 13 -9.24 18.27 -26.47
N THR A 14 -9.01 19.53 -26.14
CA THR A 14 -8.32 20.51 -26.98
C THR A 14 -6.83 20.52 -26.66
N LEU A 15 -6.46 20.37 -25.38
CA LEU A 15 -5.05 20.24 -24.98
C LEU A 15 -4.40 18.98 -25.58
N SER A 16 -5.13 17.86 -25.62
CA SER A 16 -4.67 16.63 -26.27
C SER A 16 -4.50 16.74 -27.80
N LYS A 17 -5.13 17.73 -28.44
CA LYS A 17 -4.96 18.04 -29.87
C LYS A 17 -3.84 19.05 -30.14
N LEU A 18 -3.49 19.85 -29.13
CA LEU A 18 -2.45 20.89 -29.21
C LEU A 18 -1.05 20.36 -28.88
N LEU A 19 -0.96 19.21 -28.19
CA LEU A 19 0.31 18.52 -28.00
C LEU A 19 0.79 17.96 -29.34
N PRO A 20 1.96 18.40 -29.86
CA PRO A 20 2.44 17.92 -31.14
C PRO A 20 2.62 16.40 -31.08
N ARG A 21 2.07 15.69 -32.06
CA ARG A 21 2.28 14.22 -32.20
C ARG A 21 3.76 13.85 -32.20
N THR A 22 4.63 14.76 -32.65
CA THR A 22 6.10 14.63 -32.64
C THR A 22 6.72 14.71 -31.24
N LEU A 23 6.18 15.53 -30.33
CA LEU A 23 6.62 15.65 -28.93
C LEU A 23 6.21 14.39 -28.13
N LEU A 24 5.00 13.87 -28.40
CA LEU A 24 4.54 12.58 -27.88
C LEU A 24 5.36 11.40 -28.41
N ALA A 25 5.89 11.48 -29.63
CA ALA A 25 6.73 10.45 -30.23
C ALA A 25 8.18 10.50 -29.73
N SER A 26 8.78 11.69 -29.59
CA SER A 26 10.15 11.86 -29.06
C SER A 26 10.25 11.57 -27.57
N CYS A 27 9.17 11.83 -26.82
CA CYS A 27 9.08 11.55 -25.40
C CYS A 27 8.38 10.22 -25.09
N ALA A 28 8.12 9.36 -26.08
CA ALA A 28 7.40 8.09 -25.87
C ALA A 28 8.08 7.19 -24.83
N ALA A 29 9.40 7.26 -24.69
CA ALA A 29 10.15 6.58 -23.63
C ALA A 29 9.91 7.22 -22.25
N ALA A 30 9.93 8.57 -22.14
CA ALA A 30 9.66 9.29 -20.90
C ALA A 30 8.18 9.28 -20.48
N ALA A 31 7.27 9.13 -21.44
CA ALA A 31 5.84 8.96 -21.21
C ALA A 31 5.47 7.51 -20.84
N ALA A 32 6.37 6.55 -21.07
CA ALA A 32 6.14 5.14 -20.75
C ALA A 32 5.95 4.94 -19.23
N ASP A 33 6.69 5.69 -18.41
CA ASP A 33 6.57 5.67 -16.94
C ASP A 33 5.19 6.18 -16.48
N TYR A 34 4.58 7.11 -17.23
CA TYR A 34 3.24 7.63 -16.95
C TYR A 34 2.11 6.80 -17.57
N TRP A 35 2.46 5.82 -18.42
CA TRP A 35 1.54 5.03 -19.21
C TRP A 35 1.41 3.59 -18.68
N SER A 36 0.85 3.43 -17.48
CA SER A 36 0.43 2.09 -17.03
C SER A 36 -0.99 1.76 -17.52
N PRO A 37 -1.20 0.66 -18.27
CA PRO A 37 -2.55 0.22 -18.66
C PRO A 37 -3.42 -0.13 -17.43
N ARG A 38 -2.79 -0.31 -16.27
CA ARG A 38 -3.45 -0.57 -14.98
C ARG A 38 -4.07 0.68 -14.36
N LEU A 39 -3.73 1.90 -14.81
CA LEU A 39 -4.38 3.12 -14.33
C LEU A 39 -5.84 3.22 -14.82
N HIS A 40 -6.69 3.94 -14.09
CA HIS A 40 -8.00 4.34 -14.63
C HIS A 40 -7.82 5.29 -15.82
N ALA A 41 -8.75 5.26 -16.78
CA ALA A 41 -8.63 6.06 -18.01
C ALA A 41 -8.59 7.58 -17.72
N LYS A 42 -9.42 8.02 -16.77
CA LYS A 42 -9.43 9.41 -16.29
C LYS A 42 -8.10 9.81 -15.64
N GLU A 43 -7.52 8.89 -14.87
CA GLU A 43 -6.24 9.12 -14.19
C GLU A 43 -5.07 9.16 -15.17
N ARG A 44 -5.02 8.26 -16.16
CA ARG A 44 -4.04 8.34 -17.27
C ARG A 44 -4.10 9.68 -17.98
N GLN A 45 -5.31 10.11 -18.35
CA GLN A 45 -5.50 11.39 -19.03
C GLN A 45 -5.01 12.55 -18.14
N ARG A 46 -5.28 12.48 -16.84
CA ARG A 46 -4.83 13.50 -15.88
C ARG A 46 -3.31 13.55 -15.77
N ARG A 47 -2.64 12.41 -15.53
CA ARG A 47 -1.17 12.36 -15.42
C ARG A 47 -0.50 12.87 -16.70
N LEU A 48 -1.05 12.52 -17.86
CA LEU A 48 -0.58 13.05 -19.15
C LEU A 48 -0.72 14.57 -19.24
N LEU A 49 -1.85 15.13 -18.80
CA LEU A 49 -2.05 16.59 -18.80
C LEU A 49 -1.10 17.31 -17.84
N CYS A 50 -0.88 16.76 -16.63
CA CYS A 50 0.09 17.29 -15.68
C CYS A 50 1.51 17.27 -16.26
N TRP A 51 1.96 16.12 -16.74
CA TRP A 51 3.28 15.97 -17.38
C TRP A 51 3.46 16.92 -18.58
N SER A 52 2.42 17.03 -19.43
CA SER A 52 2.43 17.94 -20.57
C SER A 52 2.53 19.40 -20.11
N PHE A 53 1.84 19.75 -19.03
CA PHE A 53 1.92 21.07 -18.43
C PHE A 53 3.31 21.33 -17.85
N ASP A 54 3.91 20.39 -17.13
CA ASP A 54 5.25 20.54 -16.53
C ASP A 54 6.33 20.72 -17.61
N ILE A 55 6.23 20.00 -18.73
CA ILE A 55 7.11 20.20 -19.89
C ILE A 55 6.92 21.58 -20.49
N LEU A 56 5.69 22.00 -20.72
CA LEU A 56 5.39 23.33 -21.28
C LEU A 56 5.83 24.45 -20.35
N HIS A 57 5.61 24.29 -19.04
CA HIS A 57 6.04 25.22 -18.00
C HIS A 57 7.55 25.30 -17.92
N SER A 58 8.26 24.16 -17.92
CA SER A 58 9.73 24.11 -17.93
C SER A 58 10.33 24.67 -19.21
N ALA A 59 9.68 24.48 -20.36
CA ALA A 59 10.07 25.11 -21.62
C ALA A 59 9.82 26.62 -21.60
N PHE A 60 8.69 27.06 -21.03
CA PHE A 60 8.35 28.47 -20.86
C PHE A 60 9.28 29.20 -19.89
N LEU A 61 9.64 28.58 -18.76
CA LEU A 61 10.62 29.12 -17.82
C LEU A 61 12.02 29.22 -18.45
N ARG A 62 12.42 28.23 -19.25
CA ARG A 62 13.67 28.31 -20.06
C ARG A 62 13.62 29.45 -21.07
N TYR A 63 12.48 29.63 -21.74
CA TYR A 63 12.26 30.74 -22.67
C TYR A 63 12.28 32.12 -21.98
N GLN A 64 11.77 32.22 -20.74
CA GLN A 64 11.85 33.43 -19.93
C GLN A 64 13.27 33.70 -19.39
N GLY A 65 14.04 32.65 -19.09
CA GLY A 65 15.46 32.78 -18.72
C GLY A 65 16.32 33.39 -19.81
N ASP A 66 15.97 33.17 -21.09
CA ASP A 66 16.63 33.79 -22.25
C ASP A 66 16.10 35.19 -22.58
N THR A 67 15.01 35.64 -21.96
CA THR A 67 14.42 36.97 -22.16
C THR A 67 14.40 37.75 -20.85
N ALA A 68 15.55 38.28 -20.47
CA ALA A 68 15.67 39.28 -19.41
C ALA A 68 14.89 40.56 -19.80
N GLY A 69 13.60 40.62 -19.44
CA GLY A 69 12.74 41.76 -19.70
C GLY A 69 11.31 41.49 -19.23
N GLY A 70 10.99 42.00 -18.04
CA GLY A 70 9.78 41.68 -17.29
C GLY A 70 8.46 42.03 -17.98
N ALA A 71 7.50 41.10 -17.87
CA ALA A 71 6.07 41.39 -17.91
C ALA A 71 5.38 40.58 -16.80
N PRO A 72 4.39 41.15 -16.08
CA PRO A 72 3.73 40.48 -14.96
C PRO A 72 2.87 39.31 -15.43
N LEU A 73 2.84 38.24 -14.62
CA LEU A 73 2.10 37.00 -14.87
C LEU A 73 0.58 37.26 -15.03
N PRO A 74 -0.12 36.51 -15.90
CA PRO A 74 -1.55 36.69 -16.11
C PRO A 74 -2.36 36.21 -14.88
N VAL A 75 -3.44 36.95 -14.61
CA VAL A 75 -4.35 36.81 -13.49
C VAL A 75 -4.86 35.37 -13.31
N ASP A 76 -4.77 34.86 -12.08
CA ASP A 76 -5.26 33.57 -11.61
C ASP A 76 -6.67 33.24 -12.20
N PRO A 77 -6.85 32.11 -12.91
CA PRO A 77 -8.14 31.67 -13.46
C PRO A 77 -9.27 31.61 -12.43
N TRP A 78 -8.94 31.51 -11.14
CA TRP A 78 -9.90 31.43 -10.04
C TRP A 78 -10.46 32.80 -9.62
N THR A 79 -9.93 33.92 -10.13
CA THR A 79 -10.35 35.28 -9.73
C THR A 79 -11.83 35.57 -10.05
N ARG A 80 -12.35 35.06 -11.17
CA ARG A 80 -13.78 35.17 -11.53
C ARG A 80 -14.68 34.28 -10.67
N VAL A 81 -14.19 33.12 -10.23
CA VAL A 81 -14.89 32.24 -9.28
C VAL A 81 -14.91 32.87 -7.88
N ARG A 82 -13.82 33.55 -7.50
CA ARG A 82 -13.66 34.31 -6.26
C ARG A 82 -14.68 35.45 -6.17
N ALA A 83 -14.90 36.19 -7.25
CA ALA A 83 -15.93 37.24 -7.33
C ALA A 83 -17.37 36.68 -7.27
N ALA A 84 -17.62 35.49 -7.83
CA ALA A 84 -18.93 34.83 -7.75
C ALA A 84 -19.21 34.25 -6.36
N ALA A 85 -18.19 33.72 -5.68
CA ALA A 85 -18.27 33.20 -4.30
C ALA A 85 -18.42 34.33 -3.27
N ALA A 86 -17.73 35.46 -3.45
CA ALA A 86 -17.85 36.63 -2.58
C ALA A 86 -19.22 37.34 -2.69
N LYS A 87 -19.92 37.21 -3.83
CA LYS A 87 -21.24 37.80 -4.06
C LYS A 87 -22.39 36.93 -3.52
N ALA A 88 -22.12 35.68 -3.17
CA ALA A 88 -23.05 34.76 -2.52
C ALA A 88 -22.77 34.76 -1.01
N SER A 89 -23.43 35.65 -0.27
CA SER A 89 -23.30 35.86 1.17
C SER A 89 -23.17 34.55 1.98
N MET A 90 -22.22 34.54 2.93
CA MET A 90 -21.87 33.45 3.86
C MET A 90 -23.06 32.91 4.70
N GLU A 91 -24.19 33.60 4.75
CA GLU A 91 -25.35 33.22 5.58
C GLU A 91 -26.21 32.08 5.01
N LEU A 92 -26.06 31.70 3.73
CA LEU A 92 -27.01 30.78 3.07
C LEU A 92 -26.59 29.30 2.97
N TRP A 93 -25.42 28.93 3.50
CA TRP A 93 -24.75 27.68 3.07
C TRP A 93 -24.93 26.46 3.98
N ILE A 94 -25.39 26.65 5.21
CA ILE A 94 -25.80 25.57 6.12
C ILE A 94 -27.29 25.74 6.38
N ARG A 95 -28.10 24.83 5.84
CA ARG A 95 -29.51 24.75 6.27
C ARG A 95 -29.58 23.84 7.49
N ILE A 96 -29.71 24.45 8.66
CA ILE A 96 -30.18 23.78 9.87
C ILE A 96 -31.69 23.66 9.68
N ASN A 97 -32.18 22.50 9.24
CA ASN A 97 -33.62 22.27 9.05
C ASN A 97 -33.95 20.80 9.29
N GLU A 98 -34.94 20.55 10.15
CA GLU A 98 -35.46 19.24 10.54
C GLU A 98 -36.40 18.62 9.48
N ALA A 99 -36.13 18.84 8.18
CA ALA A 99 -37.01 18.31 7.14
C ALA A 99 -36.64 16.85 6.79
N PRO A 100 -37.62 15.94 6.60
CA PRO A 100 -37.35 14.54 6.33
C PRO A 100 -36.68 14.31 4.97
N ILE A 101 -35.69 13.42 4.93
CA ILE A 101 -35.19 12.80 3.69
C ILE A 101 -36.30 11.87 3.16
N ALA A 102 -36.34 11.62 1.85
CA ALA A 102 -37.29 10.71 1.19
C ALA A 102 -37.33 9.25 1.72
N ASN A 103 -36.57 8.93 2.78
CA ASN A 103 -36.52 7.64 3.49
C ASN A 103 -36.72 7.76 5.03
N GLY A 104 -37.27 8.86 5.55
CA GLY A 104 -37.75 8.92 6.95
C GLY A 104 -36.75 9.31 8.05
N SER A 105 -35.52 9.71 7.73
CA SER A 105 -34.58 10.32 8.69
C SER A 105 -34.52 11.85 8.58
N THR A 106 -34.66 12.55 9.71
CA THR A 106 -34.45 14.00 9.82
C THR A 106 -32.96 14.31 9.93
N TYR A 107 -32.44 15.22 9.09
CA TYR A 107 -31.03 15.64 9.17
C TYR A 107 -30.88 16.80 10.17
N ARG A 108 -29.82 16.77 10.97
CA ARG A 108 -29.43 17.88 11.87
C ARG A 108 -28.67 18.98 11.11
N LEU A 109 -27.78 18.58 10.20
CA LEU A 109 -27.07 19.51 9.32
C LEU A 109 -27.04 18.99 7.88
N LYS A 110 -27.08 19.92 6.93
CA LYS A 110 -26.89 19.65 5.51
C LYS A 110 -26.20 20.83 4.85
N GLY A 111 -25.24 20.52 3.99
CA GLY A 111 -24.51 21.54 3.24
C GLY A 111 -23.79 20.98 2.02
N PRO A 112 -23.32 21.87 1.14
CA PRO A 112 -22.39 21.50 0.09
C PRO A 112 -21.03 21.13 0.71
N VAL A 113 -20.32 20.23 0.04
CA VAL A 113 -18.99 19.77 0.45
C VAL A 113 -18.17 19.47 -0.80
N VAL A 114 -16.86 19.56 -0.70
CA VAL A 114 -15.95 18.97 -1.67
C VAL A 114 -15.24 17.79 -1.01
N VAL A 115 -15.35 16.61 -1.59
CA VAL A 115 -14.75 15.38 -1.05
C VAL A 115 -13.44 15.11 -1.79
N ALA A 116 -12.35 14.88 -1.06
CA ALA A 116 -11.13 14.37 -1.65
C ALA A 116 -11.30 12.89 -2.00
N ALA A 117 -11.42 12.57 -3.29
CA ALA A 117 -11.52 11.20 -3.80
C ALA A 117 -10.14 10.59 -4.12
N SER A 118 -9.14 11.44 -4.36
CA SER A 118 -7.72 11.11 -4.35
C SER A 118 -6.91 12.36 -3.96
N GLU A 119 -5.59 12.23 -3.87
CA GLU A 119 -4.65 13.33 -3.54
C GLU A 119 -4.78 14.56 -4.46
N THR A 120 -5.32 14.36 -5.65
CA THR A 120 -5.41 15.38 -6.70
C THR A 120 -6.81 15.46 -7.30
N HIS A 121 -7.75 14.66 -6.81
CA HIS A 121 -9.12 14.62 -7.32
C HIS A 121 -10.12 15.02 -6.26
N LEU A 122 -10.64 16.23 -6.44
CA LEU A 122 -11.68 16.80 -5.61
C LEU A 122 -13.03 16.65 -6.31
N GLN A 123 -14.05 16.22 -5.56
CA GLN A 123 -15.40 16.00 -6.07
C GLN A 123 -16.40 16.88 -5.33
N GLU A 124 -17.13 17.71 -6.07
CA GLU A 124 -18.24 18.47 -5.51
C GLU A 124 -19.41 17.56 -5.13
N GLY A 125 -19.97 17.82 -3.97
CA GLY A 125 -21.00 16.99 -3.39
C GLY A 125 -21.85 17.68 -2.34
N ARG A 126 -22.61 16.86 -1.63
CA ARG A 126 -23.37 17.25 -0.45
C ARG A 126 -23.03 16.33 0.70
N VAL A 127 -23.00 16.89 1.89
CA VAL A 127 -22.86 16.17 3.16
C VAL A 127 -24.13 16.40 3.99
N TYR A 128 -24.51 15.35 4.71
CA TYR A 128 -25.69 15.26 5.56
C TYR A 128 -25.24 14.65 6.88
N LEU A 129 -25.67 15.25 7.99
CA LEU A 129 -25.48 14.70 9.32
C LEU A 129 -26.85 14.45 9.93
N THR A 130 -27.11 13.22 10.33
CA THR A 130 -28.31 12.82 11.08
C THR A 130 -27.93 12.58 12.55
N ALA A 131 -28.86 12.08 13.35
CA ALA A 131 -28.57 11.67 14.72
C ALA A 131 -27.66 10.42 14.81
N THR A 132 -27.54 9.63 13.73
CA THR A 132 -26.89 8.31 13.75
C THR A 132 -25.81 8.11 12.68
N GLU A 133 -25.77 8.94 11.63
CA GLU A 133 -24.85 8.79 10.51
C GLU A 133 -24.40 10.13 9.91
N LEU A 134 -23.20 10.13 9.33
CA LEU A 134 -22.70 11.13 8.40
C LEU A 134 -22.76 10.55 6.98
N ALA A 135 -23.49 11.18 6.07
CA ALA A 135 -23.61 10.75 4.69
C ALA A 135 -23.06 11.80 3.73
N TYR A 136 -22.33 11.41 2.70
CA TYR A 136 -21.82 12.32 1.67
C TYR A 136 -21.89 11.70 0.27
N GLY A 137 -21.99 12.53 -0.77
CA GLY A 137 -21.99 12.03 -2.14
C GLY A 137 -21.97 13.12 -3.20
N ASN A 138 -21.72 12.71 -4.44
CA ASN A 138 -21.52 13.60 -5.58
C ASN A 138 -22.82 14.32 -5.98
N ARG A 139 -22.70 15.61 -6.35
CA ARG A 139 -23.79 16.47 -6.82
C ARG A 139 -24.54 15.90 -8.05
N GLY A 140 -23.86 15.14 -8.91
CA GLY A 140 -24.43 14.58 -10.15
C GLY A 140 -25.04 13.18 -10.05
N ASN A 141 -24.93 12.50 -8.91
CA ASN A 141 -25.38 11.10 -8.75
C ASN A 141 -26.20 10.92 -7.47
N SER A 142 -27.39 11.53 -7.45
CA SER A 142 -28.26 11.68 -6.28
C SER A 142 -28.71 10.38 -5.58
N GLY A 143 -28.37 9.20 -6.12
CA GLY A 143 -28.74 7.90 -5.56
C GLY A 143 -27.65 7.16 -4.77
N LYS A 144 -26.36 7.53 -4.86
CA LYS A 144 -25.26 6.82 -4.16
C LYS A 144 -24.55 7.73 -3.15
N LEU A 145 -25.13 7.84 -1.96
CA LEU A 145 -24.45 8.43 -0.80
C LEU A 145 -23.57 7.36 -0.14
N VAL A 146 -22.34 7.73 0.19
CA VAL A 146 -21.53 6.98 1.15
C VAL A 146 -22.03 7.35 2.54
N ARG A 147 -22.35 6.34 3.34
CA ARG A 147 -22.90 6.50 4.69
C ARG A 147 -21.86 5.99 5.69
N VAL A 148 -21.56 6.82 6.68
CA VAL A 148 -20.63 6.52 7.76
C VAL A 148 -21.42 6.58 9.06
N PRO A 149 -21.74 5.43 9.69
CA PRO A 149 -22.36 5.42 11.01
C PRO A 149 -21.50 6.20 12.00
N LEU A 150 -22.12 7.04 12.85
CA LEU A 150 -21.38 7.84 13.83
C LEU A 150 -20.62 6.96 14.82
N ALA A 151 -21.14 5.77 15.15
CA ALA A 151 -20.49 4.81 16.04
C ALA A 151 -19.20 4.20 15.45
N GLU A 152 -18.95 4.33 14.14
CA GLU A 152 -17.71 3.89 13.50
C GLU A 152 -16.64 4.99 13.44
N ILE A 153 -17.00 6.24 13.74
CA ILE A 153 -16.07 7.37 13.69
C ILE A 153 -15.18 7.33 14.94
N VAL A 154 -13.91 6.96 14.73
CA VAL A 154 -12.88 6.95 15.77
C VAL A 154 -12.41 8.37 16.08
N ARG A 155 -12.36 9.25 15.08
CA ARG A 155 -11.85 10.63 15.22
C ARG A 155 -12.43 11.55 14.15
N CYS A 156 -12.83 12.77 14.54
CA CYS A 156 -13.23 13.81 13.61
C CYS A 156 -12.59 15.15 13.99
N GLN A 157 -11.73 15.70 13.13
CA GLN A 157 -10.96 16.91 13.42
C GLN A 157 -10.46 17.60 12.15
N ALA A 158 -9.89 18.79 12.29
CA ALA A 158 -9.06 19.38 11.23
C ALA A 158 -7.77 18.53 11.02
N PRO A 159 -7.24 18.44 9.80
CA PRO A 159 -5.99 17.73 9.54
C PRO A 159 -4.82 18.35 10.31
N SER A 160 -3.95 17.51 10.84
CA SER A 160 -2.78 17.91 11.64
C SER A 160 -1.58 18.36 10.80
N SER A 161 -1.52 17.92 9.53
CA SER A 161 -0.52 18.33 8.55
C SER A 161 -1.17 19.14 7.44
N ASN A 162 -0.37 19.99 6.79
CA ASN A 162 -0.80 20.67 5.59
C ASN A 162 -1.16 19.63 4.53
N LEU A 163 -2.34 19.77 3.93
CA LEU A 163 -2.72 18.96 2.78
C LEU A 163 -1.79 19.29 1.60
N SER A 164 -1.83 18.46 0.55
CA SER A 164 -1.02 18.72 -0.63
C SER A 164 -1.29 20.14 -1.17
N PRO A 165 -0.29 20.79 -1.81
CA PRO A 165 -0.46 22.12 -2.40
C PRO A 165 -1.66 22.22 -3.35
N SER A 166 -2.02 21.13 -4.03
CA SER A 166 -3.18 21.06 -4.92
C SER A 166 -4.53 21.17 -4.18
N VAL A 167 -4.60 20.69 -2.93
CA VAL A 167 -5.77 20.84 -2.06
C VAL A 167 -5.72 22.19 -1.33
N CYS A 168 -4.53 22.62 -0.91
CA CYS A 168 -4.27 23.88 -0.23
C CYS A 168 -4.30 25.11 -1.16
N ALA A 169 -4.27 24.98 -2.48
CA ALA A 169 -4.32 26.08 -3.45
C ALA A 169 -5.61 26.94 -3.38
N ARG A 170 -6.51 26.62 -2.44
CA ARG A 170 -7.79 27.27 -2.22
C ARG A 170 -7.87 27.70 -0.76
N ASP A 171 -7.33 28.87 -0.46
CA ASP A 171 -7.24 29.44 0.90
C ASP A 171 -8.60 29.60 1.62
N TRP A 172 -9.71 29.49 0.88
CA TRP A 172 -11.07 29.56 1.41
C TRP A 172 -11.70 28.19 1.70
N LEU A 173 -11.03 27.08 1.38
CA LEU A 173 -11.49 25.74 1.73
C LEU A 173 -10.79 25.26 2.98
N CYS A 174 -11.59 24.80 3.94
CA CYS A 174 -11.11 24.27 5.20
C CYS A 174 -11.46 22.79 5.29
N ALA A 175 -10.49 21.98 5.70
CA ALA A 175 -10.63 20.53 5.73
C ALA A 175 -11.13 19.99 7.07
N ILE A 176 -11.89 18.91 6.98
CA ILE A 176 -12.37 18.07 8.07
C ILE A 176 -11.98 16.64 7.72
N GLU A 177 -11.19 16.00 8.57
CA GLU A 177 -10.96 14.56 8.51
C GLU A 177 -12.04 13.85 9.32
N VAL A 178 -12.70 12.88 8.69
CA VAL A 178 -13.59 11.93 9.36
C VAL A 178 -12.92 10.57 9.27
N ALA A 179 -12.41 10.08 10.41
CA ALA A 179 -11.64 8.85 10.49
C ALA A 179 -12.46 7.74 11.17
N THR A 180 -12.64 6.64 10.46
CA THR A 180 -13.09 5.35 11.00
C THR A 180 -11.89 4.42 11.21
N LEU A 181 -12.13 3.18 11.62
CA LEU A 181 -11.04 2.20 11.75
C LEU A 181 -10.31 1.99 10.41
N THR A 182 -11.05 1.86 9.31
CA THR A 182 -10.49 1.46 8.00
C THR A 182 -10.46 2.57 6.95
N ARG A 183 -11.01 3.75 7.26
CA ARG A 183 -11.10 4.88 6.30
C ARG A 183 -10.85 6.22 6.96
N VAL A 184 -10.22 7.12 6.22
CA VAL A 184 -10.21 8.55 6.52
C VAL A 184 -10.71 9.30 5.30
N VAL A 185 -11.79 10.05 5.51
CA VAL A 185 -12.39 10.88 4.47
C VAL A 185 -12.02 12.33 4.76
N THR A 186 -11.43 13.00 3.78
CA THR A 186 -11.17 14.45 3.83
C THR A 186 -12.32 15.19 3.15
N LEU A 187 -13.12 15.88 3.96
CA LEU A 187 -14.20 16.76 3.54
C LEU A 187 -13.71 18.20 3.57
N LEU A 188 -13.90 18.93 2.47
CA LEU A 188 -13.53 20.34 2.35
C LEU A 188 -14.81 21.18 2.35
N VAL A 189 -14.87 22.16 3.25
CA VAL A 189 -15.98 23.10 3.42
C VAL A 189 -15.52 24.54 3.27
N ALA A 190 -16.45 25.45 2.99
CA ALA A 190 -16.12 26.85 2.71
C ALA A 190 -15.86 27.64 4.02
N GLY A 191 -14.59 27.90 4.31
CA GLY A 191 -14.15 28.73 5.42
C GLY A 191 -14.13 28.05 6.79
N GLU A 192 -13.41 28.66 7.72
CA GLU A 192 -13.20 28.14 9.08
C GLU A 192 -14.51 28.07 9.87
N ALA A 193 -15.38 29.09 9.72
CA ALA A 193 -16.67 29.12 10.40
C ALA A 193 -17.56 27.92 10.04
N ALA A 194 -17.57 27.51 8.76
CA ALA A 194 -18.29 26.31 8.35
C ALA A 194 -17.63 25.04 8.91
N ARG A 195 -16.30 24.94 8.84
CA ARG A 195 -15.53 23.82 9.39
C ARG A 195 -15.86 23.61 10.87
N ASP A 196 -15.77 24.67 11.66
CA ASP A 196 -15.95 24.63 13.11
C ASP A 196 -17.42 24.32 13.47
N THR A 197 -18.37 24.77 12.64
CA THR A 197 -19.79 24.41 12.80
C THR A 197 -20.02 22.92 12.58
N TRP A 198 -19.46 22.35 11.51
CA TRP A 198 -19.53 20.91 11.25
C TRP A 198 -18.83 20.09 12.34
N LEU A 199 -17.62 20.48 12.74
CA LEU A 199 -16.87 19.82 13.80
C LEU A 199 -17.65 19.81 15.11
N ARG A 200 -18.15 20.97 15.57
CA ARG A 200 -18.96 21.04 16.80
C ARG A 200 -20.18 20.13 16.74
N ALA A 201 -20.91 20.12 15.62
CA ALA A 201 -22.10 19.30 15.47
C ALA A 201 -21.77 17.80 15.48
N ILE A 202 -20.74 17.36 14.76
CA ILE A 202 -20.31 15.96 14.75
C ILE A 202 -19.82 15.55 16.15
N THR A 203 -18.94 16.34 16.76
CA THR A 203 -18.38 16.05 18.09
C THR A 203 -19.48 15.97 19.16
N SER A 204 -20.51 16.82 19.10
CA SER A 204 -21.65 16.78 20.02
C SER A 204 -22.48 15.49 19.94
N LEU A 205 -22.47 14.83 18.78
CA LEU A 205 -23.15 13.55 18.57
C LEU A 205 -22.27 12.35 18.93
N LEU A 206 -20.95 12.47 18.72
CA LEU A 206 -19.99 11.43 19.12
C LEU A 206 -19.86 11.34 20.64
N HIS A 207 -19.99 12.47 21.34
CA HIS A 207 -19.87 12.57 22.80
C HIS A 207 -21.12 13.24 23.39
N PRO A 208 -22.27 12.54 23.42
CA PRO A 208 -23.50 13.13 23.93
C PRO A 208 -23.37 13.46 25.43
N PRO A 209 -23.86 14.63 25.88
CA PRO A 209 -23.89 14.96 27.31
C PRO A 209 -24.78 13.94 28.04
N GLY A 210 -24.18 13.12 28.92
CA GLY A 210 -24.85 12.01 29.59
C GLY A 210 -24.25 10.62 29.33
N GLY A 211 -23.23 10.49 28.46
CA GLY A 211 -22.32 9.34 28.44
C GLY A 211 -22.80 8.09 27.68
N SER A 212 -24.00 8.07 27.09
CA SER A 212 -24.44 6.96 26.25
C SER A 212 -24.05 7.23 24.79
N ALA A 213 -22.81 6.87 24.42
CA ALA A 213 -22.43 6.76 23.02
C ALA A 213 -23.21 5.61 22.37
N ALA A 214 -23.59 5.76 21.09
CA ALA A 214 -24.25 4.69 20.35
C ALA A 214 -23.34 3.45 20.29
N GLU A 215 -23.88 2.26 20.60
CA GLU A 215 -23.13 1.01 20.45
C GLU A 215 -22.62 0.86 19.01
N PRO A 216 -21.36 0.45 18.81
CA PRO A 216 -20.84 0.18 17.49
C PRO A 216 -21.67 -0.92 16.82
N PRO A 217 -21.87 -0.87 15.49
CA PRO A 217 -22.52 -1.96 14.77
C PRO A 217 -21.79 -3.29 15.03
N ARG A 218 -22.55 -4.34 15.32
CA ARG A 218 -22.02 -5.67 15.72
C ARG A 218 -21.20 -6.39 14.63
N ALA A 219 -21.28 -5.93 13.38
CA ALA A 219 -20.53 -6.48 12.26
C ALA A 219 -19.92 -5.32 11.45
N VAL A 220 -18.60 -5.34 11.29
CA VAL A 220 -17.91 -4.49 10.31
C VAL A 220 -18.15 -5.11 8.94
N ASP A 221 -18.78 -4.37 8.03
CA ASP A 221 -18.99 -4.85 6.66
C ASP A 221 -17.65 -4.98 5.93
N ASP A 222 -17.37 -6.15 5.34
CA ASP A 222 -16.15 -6.45 4.57
C ASP A 222 -15.87 -5.41 3.47
N SER A 223 -16.91 -4.73 2.96
CA SER A 223 -16.79 -3.63 2.01
C SER A 223 -16.03 -2.41 2.56
N PHE A 224 -15.90 -2.30 3.88
CA PHE A 224 -15.12 -1.27 4.57
C PHE A 224 -13.65 -1.65 4.76
N LEU A 225 -13.30 -2.95 4.75
CA LEU A 225 -11.93 -3.44 4.96
C LEU A 225 -11.10 -3.39 3.67
N MET A 226 -11.74 -3.57 2.51
CA MET A 226 -11.07 -3.63 1.20
C MET A 226 -11.53 -2.51 0.26
N HIS A 227 -10.57 -1.86 -0.39
CA HIS A 227 -10.85 -0.74 -1.28
C HIS A 227 -10.63 -1.07 -2.75
N THR A 228 -11.43 -0.44 -3.61
CA THR A 228 -11.08 -0.24 -5.02
C THR A 228 -10.29 1.06 -5.14
N SER A 229 -9.13 1.03 -5.78
CA SER A 229 -8.33 2.24 -5.99
C SER A 229 -9.08 3.22 -6.89
N SER A 230 -9.11 4.50 -6.52
CA SER A 230 -9.61 5.57 -7.39
C SER A 230 -8.61 5.91 -8.52
N VAL A 231 -7.36 5.49 -8.38
CA VAL A 231 -6.23 5.74 -9.29
C VAL A 231 -6.05 4.56 -10.24
N TRP A 232 -6.15 3.32 -9.72
CA TRP A 232 -5.85 2.09 -10.44
C TRP A 232 -7.09 1.23 -10.72
N ARG A 233 -7.12 0.61 -11.91
CA ARG A 233 -8.06 -0.46 -12.25
C ARG A 233 -7.72 -1.69 -11.42
N CYS A 234 -8.41 -1.88 -10.31
CA CYS A 234 -8.16 -3.01 -9.42
C CYS A 234 -8.83 -4.32 -9.89
N GLY A 235 -9.84 -4.28 -10.77
CA GLY A 235 -10.54 -5.51 -11.16
C GLY A 235 -11.15 -6.22 -9.94
N LYS A 236 -10.76 -7.47 -9.68
CA LYS A 236 -11.14 -8.23 -8.46
C LYS A 236 -10.16 -8.05 -7.29
N ARG A 237 -9.18 -7.14 -7.41
CA ARG A 237 -8.15 -6.93 -6.38
C ARG A 237 -8.67 -6.03 -5.25
N GLY A 238 -8.40 -6.43 -4.02
CA GLY A 238 -8.58 -5.60 -2.83
C GLY A 238 -7.29 -4.88 -2.48
N VAL A 239 -7.35 -3.56 -2.30
CA VAL A 239 -6.20 -2.76 -1.85
C VAL A 239 -6.30 -2.53 -0.35
N LEU A 240 -5.33 -3.07 0.41
CA LEU A 240 -5.42 -3.09 1.89
C LEU A 240 -4.91 -1.79 2.54
N ASN A 241 -3.88 -1.15 1.98
CA ASN A 241 -3.28 0.05 2.56
C ASN A 241 -3.99 1.36 2.14
N CYS A 242 -5.32 1.34 2.06
CA CYS A 242 -6.13 2.44 1.56
C CYS A 242 -6.90 3.24 2.61
N ARG A 243 -6.52 3.10 3.89
CA ARG A 243 -7.17 3.87 4.97
C ARG A 243 -7.07 5.37 4.74
N ARG A 244 -5.87 5.88 4.46
CA ARG A 244 -5.64 7.31 4.15
C ARG A 244 -5.25 7.54 2.70
N LEU A 245 -5.59 8.72 2.21
CA LEU A 245 -4.93 9.33 1.05
C LEU A 245 -3.52 9.76 1.46
N ALA A 246 -2.53 9.55 0.60
CA ALA A 246 -1.16 9.93 0.91
C ALA A 246 -0.82 11.26 0.25
N PHE A 247 -1.37 12.35 0.79
CA PHE A 247 -1.00 13.68 0.29
C PHE A 247 0.52 13.84 0.39
N HIS A 248 1.15 14.17 -0.73
CA HIS A 248 2.60 14.36 -0.77
C HIS A 248 2.93 15.51 0.18
N PRO A 249 3.76 15.28 1.22
CA PRO A 249 4.14 16.34 2.13
C PRO A 249 4.94 17.40 1.33
N PRO A 250 4.87 18.68 1.72
CA PRO A 250 5.76 19.68 1.16
C PRO A 250 7.22 19.24 1.38
N GLU A 251 8.09 19.54 0.41
CA GLU A 251 9.51 19.09 0.33
C GLU A 251 10.34 19.35 1.60
N SER A 252 9.85 20.16 2.54
CA SER A 252 10.53 20.55 3.77
C SER A 252 10.34 19.60 4.97
N VAL A 253 9.47 18.58 4.89
CA VAL A 253 9.24 17.67 6.04
C VAL A 253 10.19 16.46 5.95
N PRO A 254 11.03 16.18 6.97
CA PRO A 254 11.85 14.98 7.00
C PRO A 254 10.95 13.74 7.02
N VAL A 255 10.93 12.97 5.93
CA VAL A 255 10.22 11.69 5.84
C VAL A 255 11.17 10.58 6.29
N PRO A 256 10.74 9.63 7.14
CA PRO A 256 11.54 8.44 7.43
C PRO A 256 11.94 7.72 6.14
N SER A 257 13.08 7.02 6.14
CA SER A 257 13.46 6.22 4.97
C SER A 257 12.40 5.16 4.67
N ALA A 258 12.24 4.81 3.39
CA ALA A 258 11.28 3.78 2.97
C ALA A 258 11.48 2.45 3.71
N SER A 259 12.74 2.07 3.94
CA SER A 259 13.12 0.89 4.73
C SER A 259 12.63 0.98 6.18
N ALA A 260 12.77 2.14 6.83
CA ALA A 260 12.26 2.34 8.18
C ALA A 260 10.72 2.28 8.24
N MET A 261 10.04 2.85 7.25
CA MET A 261 8.58 2.84 7.15
C MET A 261 8.03 1.41 7.03
N VAL A 262 8.57 0.61 6.10
CA VAL A 262 8.11 -0.78 5.90
C VAL A 262 8.47 -1.66 7.09
N ALA A 263 9.65 -1.47 7.70
CA ALA A 263 10.09 -2.18 8.89
C ALA A 263 9.17 -1.90 10.09
N GLN A 264 8.82 -0.63 10.33
CA GLN A 264 7.92 -0.25 11.41
C GLN A 264 6.50 -0.83 11.19
N ALA A 265 5.99 -0.77 9.97
CA ALA A 265 4.70 -1.37 9.64
C ALA A 265 4.70 -2.90 9.83
N LEU A 266 5.76 -3.59 9.43
CA LEU A 266 5.90 -5.03 9.65
C LEU A 266 5.89 -5.36 11.15
N ARG A 267 6.64 -4.61 11.97
CA ARG A 267 6.65 -4.80 13.43
C ARG A 267 5.27 -4.63 14.06
N LEU A 268 4.56 -3.56 13.70
CA LEU A 268 3.19 -3.33 14.16
C LEU A 268 2.24 -4.47 13.74
N SER A 269 2.41 -5.02 12.52
CA SER A 269 1.58 -6.13 12.06
C SER A 269 1.78 -7.39 12.90
N CYS A 270 3.01 -7.69 13.30
CA CYS A 270 3.31 -8.86 14.13
C CYS A 270 2.86 -8.65 15.57
N GLU A 271 3.04 -7.45 16.13
CA GLU A 271 2.51 -7.07 17.46
C GLU A 271 0.99 -7.27 17.51
N LEU A 272 0.26 -6.76 16.52
CA LEU A 272 -1.19 -6.90 16.44
C LEU A 272 -1.65 -8.36 16.34
N LEU A 273 -0.96 -9.19 15.55
CA LEU A 273 -1.29 -10.60 15.43
C LEU A 273 -1.01 -11.38 16.73
N ALA A 274 0.08 -11.06 17.43
CA ALA A 274 0.36 -11.64 18.74
C ALA A 274 -0.72 -11.26 19.78
N MET A 275 -1.13 -9.99 19.81
CA MET A 275 -2.21 -9.53 20.70
C MET A 275 -3.53 -10.29 20.44
N LEU A 276 -3.85 -10.61 19.19
CA LEU A 276 -5.06 -11.37 18.84
C LEU A 276 -4.98 -12.86 19.18
N GLU A 277 -3.77 -13.43 19.26
CA GLU A 277 -3.56 -14.82 19.68
C GLU A 277 -3.66 -14.97 21.21
N ASP A 278 -3.28 -13.94 21.96
CA ASP A 278 -3.27 -13.91 23.43
C ASP A 278 -4.62 -13.48 24.07
N GLU A 279 -5.64 -13.11 23.28
CA GLU A 279 -6.96 -12.70 23.80
C GLU A 279 -7.61 -13.85 24.61
N PRO A 280 -7.83 -13.67 25.93
CA PRO A 280 -8.36 -14.71 26.78
C PRO A 280 -9.79 -15.08 26.39
N THR A 281 -10.09 -16.38 26.39
CA THR A 281 -11.40 -16.93 25.98
C THR A 281 -12.55 -16.58 26.95
N GLN A 282 -12.30 -15.80 28.01
CA GLN A 282 -13.29 -15.41 29.01
C GLN A 282 -13.26 -13.90 29.27
N PRO A 283 -14.44 -13.24 29.31
CA PRO A 283 -14.52 -11.81 29.47
C PRO A 283 -14.16 -11.35 30.89
N THR A 284 -13.23 -10.40 31.00
CA THR A 284 -12.79 -9.76 32.25
C THR A 284 -13.10 -8.27 32.24
N GLN A 285 -13.26 -7.63 33.41
CA GLN A 285 -13.60 -6.20 33.51
C GLN A 285 -12.54 -5.25 32.91
N GLU A 286 -11.33 -5.73 32.63
CA GLU A 286 -10.25 -4.98 31.95
C GLU A 286 -10.42 -4.91 30.42
N GLU A 287 -11.40 -5.63 29.84
CA GLU A 287 -11.68 -5.68 28.39
C GLU A 287 -11.87 -4.30 27.75
N GLY A 288 -12.47 -3.33 28.46
CA GLY A 288 -12.77 -2.01 27.91
C GLY A 288 -11.53 -1.18 27.57
N ALA A 289 -10.49 -1.24 28.41
CA ALA A 289 -9.23 -0.52 28.19
C ALA A 289 -8.36 -1.24 27.14
N THR A 290 -8.28 -2.57 27.22
CA THR A 290 -7.54 -3.41 26.27
C THR A 290 -8.10 -3.28 24.85
N THR A 291 -9.41 -3.36 24.68
CA THR A 291 -10.07 -3.19 23.37
C THR A 291 -9.82 -1.81 22.76
N SER A 292 -9.75 -0.76 23.60
CA SER A 292 -9.45 0.59 23.16
C SER A 292 -8.00 0.72 22.66
N LEU A 293 -7.05 0.15 23.41
CA LEU A 293 -5.63 0.13 23.04
C LEU A 293 -5.40 -0.66 21.74
N SER A 294 -5.99 -1.85 21.61
CA SER A 294 -5.92 -2.68 20.40
C SER A 294 -6.49 -1.94 19.18
N ARG A 295 -7.62 -1.22 19.36
CA ARG A 295 -8.20 -0.39 18.30
C ARG A 295 -7.26 0.75 17.87
N GLN A 296 -6.60 1.43 18.81
CA GLN A 296 -5.65 2.48 18.49
C GLN A 296 -4.43 1.92 17.74
N ARG A 297 -3.90 0.77 18.18
CA ARG A 297 -2.80 0.08 17.50
C ARG A 297 -3.14 -0.31 16.06
N MET A 298 -4.36 -0.78 15.82
CA MET A 298 -4.84 -1.05 14.45
C MET A 298 -4.90 0.22 13.60
N VAL A 299 -5.37 1.34 14.15
CA VAL A 299 -5.38 2.64 13.47
C VAL A 299 -3.96 3.07 13.09
N ASP A 300 -3.02 2.98 14.02
CA ASP A 300 -1.61 3.35 13.80
C ASP A 300 -0.98 2.47 12.71
N PHE A 301 -1.26 1.17 12.74
CA PHE A 301 -0.83 0.23 11.70
C PHE A 301 -1.39 0.58 10.32
N PHE A 302 -2.70 0.77 10.19
CA PHE A 302 -3.33 1.11 8.90
C PHE A 302 -2.88 2.47 8.37
N ASP A 303 -2.59 3.42 9.25
CA ASP A 303 -1.99 4.70 8.88
C ASP A 303 -0.57 4.54 8.35
N ARG A 304 0.27 3.80 9.08
CA ARG A 304 1.65 3.51 8.65
C ARG A 304 1.69 2.82 7.29
N THR A 305 0.82 1.85 7.03
CA THR A 305 0.77 1.19 5.71
C THR A 305 0.30 2.14 4.60
N SER A 306 -0.56 3.12 4.91
CA SER A 306 -1.01 4.12 3.94
C SER A 306 0.11 5.08 3.53
N GLU A 307 1.06 5.36 4.41
CA GLU A 307 2.23 6.20 4.13
C GLU A 307 3.16 5.61 3.06
N LEU A 308 3.15 4.27 2.87
CA LEU A 308 3.96 3.60 1.84
C LEU A 308 3.65 4.06 0.41
N LYS A 309 2.50 4.70 0.19
CA LYS A 309 2.12 5.31 -1.10
C LYS A 309 2.96 6.54 -1.46
N ALA A 310 3.59 7.18 -0.48
CA ALA A 310 4.43 8.37 -0.70
C ALA A 310 5.91 8.01 -0.96
N ILE A 311 6.24 6.73 -0.96
CA ILE A 311 7.61 6.25 -1.18
C ILE A 311 8.00 6.42 -2.65
N ASP A 312 9.20 6.93 -2.90
CA ASP A 312 9.81 6.90 -4.22
C ASP A 312 10.47 5.52 -4.48
N LEU A 313 9.75 4.66 -5.19
CA LEU A 313 10.25 3.32 -5.56
C LEU A 313 11.46 3.37 -6.51
N MET A 314 11.62 4.44 -7.29
CA MET A 314 12.74 4.56 -8.23
C MET A 314 14.03 4.82 -7.49
N SER A 315 14.01 5.60 -6.40
CA SER A 315 15.17 5.82 -5.54
C SER A 315 15.66 4.54 -4.86
N ILE A 316 14.74 3.65 -4.47
CA ILE A 316 15.05 2.39 -3.78
C ILE A 316 15.72 1.37 -4.70
N SER A 317 15.26 1.33 -5.96
CA SER A 317 15.76 0.42 -6.99
C SER A 317 16.78 1.06 -7.93
N ALA A 318 17.30 2.25 -7.58
CA ALA A 318 18.28 2.94 -8.39
C ALA A 318 19.58 2.13 -8.48
N PRO A 319 20.31 2.15 -9.63
CA PRO A 319 21.56 1.41 -9.78
C PRO A 319 22.66 1.81 -8.78
N ASP A 320 22.62 3.05 -8.28
CA ASP A 320 23.54 3.63 -7.31
C ASP A 320 23.02 3.56 -5.87
N ALA A 321 21.81 3.02 -5.65
CA ALA A 321 21.31 2.76 -4.31
C ALA A 321 22.22 1.77 -3.57
N PRO A 322 22.36 1.88 -2.23
CA PRO A 322 23.17 0.94 -1.47
C PRO A 322 22.76 -0.51 -1.72
N HIS A 323 23.74 -1.41 -1.78
CA HIS A 323 23.50 -2.84 -1.98
C HIS A 323 22.44 -3.35 -1.00
N GLY A 324 21.55 -4.23 -1.47
CA GLY A 324 20.51 -4.81 -0.63
C GLY A 324 19.31 -3.93 -0.33
N THR A 325 19.32 -2.62 -0.63
CA THR A 325 18.23 -1.69 -0.28
C THR A 325 16.88 -2.15 -0.81
N ALA A 326 16.78 -2.37 -2.12
CA ALA A 326 15.56 -2.86 -2.75
C ALA A 326 15.16 -4.26 -2.24
N LEU A 327 16.12 -5.16 -2.09
CA LEU A 327 15.85 -6.52 -1.64
C LEU A 327 15.28 -6.56 -0.21
N ALA A 328 15.93 -5.87 0.73
CA ALA A 328 15.47 -5.74 2.11
C ALA A 328 14.07 -5.10 2.17
N PHE A 329 13.86 -4.01 1.41
CA PHE A 329 12.57 -3.35 1.33
C PHE A 329 11.46 -4.28 0.84
N PHE A 330 11.67 -4.98 -0.29
CA PHE A 330 10.64 -5.83 -0.88
C PHE A 330 10.37 -7.12 -0.10
N LEU A 331 11.37 -7.70 0.58
CA LEU A 331 11.15 -8.82 1.49
C LEU A 331 10.28 -8.39 2.68
N ASN A 332 10.62 -7.29 3.33
CA ASN A 332 9.82 -6.72 4.43
C ASN A 332 8.40 -6.39 3.96
N LEU A 333 8.26 -5.80 2.77
CA LEU A 333 6.95 -5.48 2.19
C LEU A 333 6.12 -6.75 1.95
N TYR A 334 6.75 -7.82 1.48
CA TYR A 334 6.06 -9.10 1.24
C TYR A 334 5.50 -9.67 2.53
N HIS A 335 6.32 -9.78 3.57
CA HIS A 335 5.88 -10.30 4.87
C HIS A 335 4.81 -9.40 5.52
N LEU A 336 4.96 -8.07 5.40
CA LEU A 336 3.95 -7.11 5.85
C LEU A 336 2.60 -7.32 5.14
N MET A 337 2.61 -7.48 3.82
CA MET A 337 1.39 -7.71 3.05
C MET A 337 0.71 -9.04 3.40
N VAL A 338 1.49 -10.10 3.68
CA VAL A 338 0.97 -11.38 4.17
C VAL A 338 0.28 -11.20 5.52
N ASN A 339 0.94 -10.56 6.49
CA ASN A 339 0.36 -10.35 7.82
C ASN A 339 -0.87 -9.44 7.78
N HIS A 340 -0.84 -8.35 7.00
CA HIS A 340 -2.03 -7.48 6.84
C HIS A 340 -3.21 -8.25 6.24
N ALA A 341 -2.96 -9.11 5.24
CA ALA A 341 -4.00 -9.95 4.69
C ALA A 341 -4.59 -10.90 5.72
N TYR A 342 -3.74 -11.54 6.54
CA TYR A 342 -4.20 -12.48 7.57
C TYR A 342 -4.95 -11.77 8.70
N LEU A 343 -4.50 -10.57 9.08
CA LEU A 343 -5.17 -9.73 10.06
C LEU A 343 -6.61 -9.39 9.64
N LEU A 344 -6.84 -9.10 8.35
CA LEU A 344 -8.16 -8.66 7.87
C LEU A 344 -9.06 -9.79 7.37
N LEU A 345 -8.48 -10.83 6.75
CA LEU A 345 -9.22 -11.83 5.98
C LEU A 345 -9.03 -13.25 6.51
N GLY A 346 -8.10 -13.43 7.46
CA GLY A 346 -7.55 -14.71 7.81
C GLY A 346 -6.66 -15.32 6.71
N PRO A 347 -5.99 -16.43 7.04
CA PRO A 347 -5.22 -17.20 6.06
C PRO A 347 -6.12 -17.84 5.00
N PRO A 348 -5.61 -18.09 3.78
CA PRO A 348 -6.38 -18.75 2.74
C PRO A 348 -6.78 -20.17 3.19
N PRO A 349 -8.08 -20.52 3.14
CA PRO A 349 -8.59 -21.73 3.80
C PRO A 349 -8.21 -23.03 3.09
N SER A 350 -7.81 -22.97 1.81
CA SER A 350 -7.39 -24.15 1.06
C SER A 350 -6.46 -23.82 -0.11
N LYS A 351 -5.70 -24.81 -0.56
CA LYS A 351 -4.78 -24.71 -1.71
C LYS A 351 -5.41 -24.20 -3.01
N PHE A 352 -6.72 -24.40 -3.18
CA PHE A 352 -7.44 -23.99 -4.38
C PHE A 352 -7.76 -22.48 -4.39
N VAL A 353 -7.76 -21.84 -3.22
CA VAL A 353 -8.01 -20.40 -3.06
C VAL A 353 -6.72 -19.58 -3.15
N TRP A 354 -5.57 -20.19 -2.85
CA TRP A 354 -4.26 -19.52 -2.84
C TRP A 354 -3.98 -18.68 -4.10
N PRO A 355 -4.13 -19.20 -5.34
CA PRO A 355 -3.82 -18.41 -6.53
C PRO A 355 -4.67 -17.13 -6.60
N THR A 356 -5.96 -17.24 -6.30
CA THR A 356 -6.86 -16.09 -6.29
C THR A 356 -6.53 -15.13 -5.16
N PHE A 357 -6.24 -15.64 -3.96
CA PHE A 357 -5.90 -14.86 -2.76
C PHE A 357 -4.66 -13.98 -2.98
N TYR A 358 -3.53 -14.58 -3.37
CA TYR A 358 -2.29 -13.83 -3.56
C TYR A 358 -2.31 -12.91 -4.80
N ASN A 359 -3.17 -13.18 -5.79
CA ASN A 359 -3.37 -12.28 -6.92
C ASN A 359 -4.38 -11.15 -6.64
N SER A 360 -5.29 -11.31 -5.68
CA SER A 360 -6.31 -10.32 -5.35
C SER A 360 -5.82 -9.30 -4.31
N ILE A 361 -4.97 -9.70 -3.37
CA ILE A 361 -4.45 -8.79 -2.34
C ILE A 361 -3.36 -7.91 -2.92
N SER A 362 -3.53 -6.59 -2.82
CA SER A 362 -2.58 -5.60 -3.34
C SER A 362 -2.32 -4.45 -2.37
N TYR A 363 -1.17 -3.84 -2.52
CA TYR A 363 -0.81 -2.55 -1.92
C TYR A 363 -0.58 -1.52 -3.03
N HIS A 364 -0.89 -0.26 -2.73
CA HIS A 364 -0.37 0.88 -3.46
C HIS A 364 0.94 1.33 -2.80
N VAL A 365 2.06 1.23 -3.49
CA VAL A 365 3.39 1.60 -2.99
C VAL A 365 4.01 2.55 -3.99
N GLY A 366 4.37 3.75 -3.55
CA GLY A 366 4.71 4.83 -4.46
C GLY A 366 3.65 5.00 -5.56
N ASP A 367 4.11 4.93 -6.81
CA ASP A 367 3.30 5.02 -8.01
C ASP A 367 2.97 3.65 -8.63
N GLU A 368 3.00 2.56 -7.86
CA GLU A 368 2.72 1.21 -8.34
C GLU A 368 1.62 0.51 -7.54
N LEU A 369 0.79 -0.28 -8.25
CA LEU A 369 -0.14 -1.22 -7.62
C LEU A 369 0.42 -2.64 -7.71
N ILE A 370 0.86 -3.16 -6.57
CA ILE A 370 1.60 -4.42 -6.46
C ILE A 370 0.75 -5.44 -5.70
N SER A 371 0.47 -6.60 -6.31
CA SER A 371 -0.15 -7.73 -5.61
C SER A 371 0.90 -8.63 -4.96
N LEU A 372 0.53 -9.42 -3.93
CA LEU A 372 1.46 -10.37 -3.29
C LEU A 372 2.16 -11.28 -4.32
N ALA A 373 1.38 -11.87 -5.24
CA ALA A 373 1.94 -12.71 -6.30
C ALA A 373 2.87 -11.93 -7.26
N ALA A 374 2.61 -10.64 -7.49
CA ALA A 374 3.44 -9.83 -8.37
C ALA A 374 4.72 -9.38 -7.66
N LEU A 375 4.65 -9.09 -6.37
CA LEU A 375 5.81 -8.81 -5.54
C LEU A 375 6.78 -9.99 -5.52
N GLU A 376 6.27 -11.22 -5.33
CA GLU A 376 7.10 -12.42 -5.44
C GLU A 376 7.64 -12.62 -6.86
N HIS A 377 6.75 -12.81 -7.84
CA HIS A 377 7.16 -13.36 -9.14
C HIS A 377 7.63 -12.33 -10.17
N CYS A 378 7.29 -11.05 -9.99
CA CYS A 378 7.65 -9.99 -10.94
C CYS A 378 8.67 -8.99 -10.39
N ILE A 379 8.91 -8.97 -9.07
CA ILE A 379 9.83 -8.02 -8.43
C ILE A 379 10.96 -8.75 -7.73
N LEU A 380 10.67 -9.57 -6.71
CA LEU A 380 11.69 -10.22 -5.87
C LEU A 380 12.50 -11.28 -6.62
N ARG A 381 11.83 -12.11 -7.43
CA ARG A 381 12.50 -13.25 -8.06
C ARG A 381 13.45 -12.88 -9.20
N ALA A 382 13.49 -11.62 -9.64
CA ALA A 382 14.35 -11.19 -10.74
C ALA A 382 14.21 -12.15 -11.96
N PRO A 383 15.20 -12.35 -12.87
CA PRO A 383 15.05 -13.33 -13.95
C PRO A 383 15.31 -14.78 -13.49
N MET A 384 14.91 -15.17 -12.27
CA MET A 384 14.96 -16.56 -11.79
C MET A 384 13.82 -17.42 -12.37
N SER A 385 13.86 -18.73 -12.10
CA SER A 385 12.91 -19.68 -12.69
C SER A 385 11.48 -19.52 -12.16
N SER A 386 10.52 -19.85 -13.02
CA SER A 386 9.13 -20.05 -12.63
C SER A 386 8.92 -21.45 -12.04
N PRO A 387 7.88 -21.66 -11.21
CA PRO A 387 7.55 -22.96 -10.66
C PRO A 387 7.37 -24.02 -11.76
N THR A 388 8.00 -25.18 -11.59
CA THR A 388 8.00 -26.30 -12.56
C THR A 388 6.64 -26.92 -12.86
N ASN A 389 5.62 -26.69 -12.01
CA ASN A 389 4.28 -27.23 -12.20
C ASN A 389 3.50 -26.43 -13.27
N PHE A 390 3.11 -27.09 -14.36
CA PHE A 390 2.43 -26.49 -15.53
C PHE A 390 1.16 -25.68 -15.16
N VAL A 391 0.41 -26.10 -14.13
CA VAL A 391 -0.81 -25.40 -13.68
C VAL A 391 -0.49 -24.09 -12.95
N ALA A 392 0.65 -24.00 -12.25
CA ALA A 392 1.02 -22.80 -11.51
C ALA A 392 1.26 -21.62 -12.46
N GLY A 393 1.89 -21.86 -13.63
CA GLY A 393 2.22 -20.84 -14.63
C GLY A 393 1.03 -20.04 -15.15
N PHE A 394 -0.17 -20.62 -15.22
CA PHE A 394 -1.37 -19.92 -15.69
C PHE A 394 -1.87 -18.81 -14.74
N PHE A 395 -1.53 -18.92 -13.45
CA PHE A 395 -1.97 -17.99 -12.42
C PHE A 395 -0.88 -17.04 -11.96
N LEU A 396 0.31 -17.10 -12.58
CA LEU A 396 1.40 -16.18 -12.29
C LEU A 396 1.16 -14.85 -13.00
N PRO A 397 1.33 -13.73 -12.29
CA PRO A 397 1.32 -12.44 -12.94
C PRO A 397 2.51 -12.31 -13.91
N SER A 398 2.26 -11.69 -15.06
CA SER A 398 3.28 -11.35 -16.07
C SER A 398 3.54 -9.84 -16.13
N SER A 399 3.26 -9.17 -15.02
CA SER A 399 3.38 -7.72 -14.87
C SER A 399 4.85 -7.31 -14.86
N ARG A 400 5.19 -6.20 -15.54
CA ARG A 400 6.51 -5.57 -15.44
C ARG A 400 6.43 -4.39 -14.47
N TYR A 401 7.53 -4.16 -13.75
CA TYR A 401 7.72 -3.07 -12.80
C TYR A 401 9.13 -2.51 -13.01
N ALA A 402 9.27 -1.18 -13.06
CA ALA A 402 10.56 -0.53 -13.20
C ALA A 402 11.47 -0.77 -11.98
N CYS A 403 10.87 -0.92 -10.80
CA CYS A 403 11.54 -1.20 -9.54
C CYS A 403 11.92 -2.68 -9.32
N ALA A 404 11.65 -3.57 -10.28
CA ALA A 404 11.94 -5.00 -10.17
C ALA A 404 13.43 -5.28 -9.98
N LEU A 405 13.77 -6.27 -9.15
CA LEU A 405 15.15 -6.71 -8.99
C LEU A 405 15.65 -7.32 -10.30
N THR A 406 16.91 -7.06 -10.63
CA THR A 406 17.54 -7.52 -11.87
C THR A 406 18.61 -8.57 -11.64
N VAL A 407 19.16 -8.63 -10.43
CA VAL A 407 20.17 -9.61 -10.01
C VAL A 407 19.47 -10.82 -9.38
N PRO A 408 19.66 -12.04 -9.93
CA PRO A 408 19.18 -13.27 -9.31
C PRO A 408 19.78 -13.49 -7.92
N GLU A 409 18.96 -13.83 -6.94
CA GLU A 409 19.38 -14.15 -5.57
C GLU A 409 18.69 -15.45 -5.11
N PRO A 410 19.35 -16.61 -5.22
CA PRO A 410 18.76 -17.91 -4.90
C PRO A 410 18.28 -18.05 -3.45
N ARG A 411 18.91 -17.34 -2.49
CA ARG A 411 18.55 -17.38 -1.05
C ARG A 411 17.14 -16.87 -0.78
N ILE A 412 16.58 -16.06 -1.69
CA ILE A 412 15.18 -15.60 -1.63
C ILE A 412 14.19 -16.78 -1.54
N ASN A 413 14.51 -17.94 -2.11
CA ASN A 413 13.67 -19.14 -2.02
C ASN A 413 13.50 -19.66 -0.57
N CYS A 414 14.42 -19.33 0.34
CA CYS A 414 14.31 -19.62 1.76
C CYS A 414 13.68 -18.46 2.54
N CYS A 415 13.81 -17.23 2.04
CA CYS A 415 13.43 -16.00 2.74
C CYS A 415 11.97 -15.57 2.49
N ILE A 416 11.41 -15.86 1.31
CA ILE A 416 10.00 -15.60 1.02
C ILE A 416 9.14 -16.53 1.87
N ASN A 417 8.35 -15.94 2.77
CA ASN A 417 7.52 -16.68 3.70
C ASN A 417 6.05 -16.28 3.54
N CYS A 418 5.26 -17.17 2.95
CA CYS A 418 3.83 -16.96 2.75
C CYS A 418 2.99 -17.37 3.98
N GLY A 419 3.61 -17.74 5.10
CA GLY A 419 2.93 -18.20 6.30
C GLY A 419 2.52 -19.68 6.28
N SER A 420 2.93 -20.45 5.27
CA SER A 420 2.74 -21.90 5.27
C SER A 420 3.38 -22.56 6.50
N ILE A 421 2.72 -23.54 7.09
CA ILE A 421 3.32 -24.34 8.18
C ILE A 421 4.54 -25.17 7.74
N SER A 422 4.76 -25.32 6.42
CA SER A 422 5.96 -25.93 5.85
C SER A 422 7.18 -25.01 5.82
N LEU A 423 7.01 -23.72 6.12
CA LEU A 423 8.08 -22.73 6.28
C LEU A 423 8.35 -22.47 7.77
N PRO A 424 9.41 -21.75 8.17
CA PRO A 424 9.62 -21.33 9.55
C PRO A 424 8.51 -20.38 10.05
N PRO A 425 8.23 -20.33 11.37
CA PRO A 425 7.18 -19.45 11.91
C PRO A 425 7.60 -17.98 12.00
N HIS A 426 8.90 -17.73 12.08
CA HIS A 426 9.46 -16.40 12.29
C HIS A 426 10.03 -15.82 10.99
N VAL A 427 9.98 -14.50 10.86
CA VAL A 427 10.64 -13.74 9.80
C VAL A 427 11.40 -12.56 10.43
N PRO A 428 12.62 -12.25 9.97
CA PRO A 428 13.33 -11.06 10.46
C PRO A 428 12.82 -9.80 9.76
N VAL A 429 13.20 -8.65 10.31
CA VAL A 429 13.12 -7.37 9.59
C VAL A 429 14.43 -7.17 8.83
N TYR A 430 14.41 -7.39 7.53
CA TYR A 430 15.59 -7.28 6.66
C TYR A 430 16.16 -5.86 6.63
N ARG A 431 17.49 -5.76 6.72
CA ARG A 431 18.25 -4.51 6.70
C ARG A 431 19.23 -4.52 5.54
N ALA A 432 19.34 -3.40 4.83
CA ALA A 432 20.17 -3.30 3.64
C ALA A 432 21.67 -3.49 4.00
N GLU A 433 22.09 -2.94 5.13
CA GLU A 433 23.49 -2.85 5.55
C GLU A 433 24.11 -4.21 5.86
N VAL A 434 23.30 -5.21 6.20
CA VAL A 434 23.72 -6.56 6.56
C VAL A 434 22.93 -7.63 5.81
N ILE A 435 22.36 -7.28 4.64
CA ILE A 435 21.39 -8.13 3.94
C ILE A 435 21.93 -9.54 3.68
N ASP A 436 23.18 -9.67 3.26
CA ASP A 436 23.79 -10.97 2.93
C ASP A 436 23.88 -11.88 4.15
N GLN A 437 24.31 -11.34 5.29
CA GLN A 437 24.40 -12.08 6.55
C GLN A 437 23.01 -12.54 7.00
N MET A 438 21.99 -11.68 6.85
CA MET A 438 20.61 -12.03 7.18
C MET A 438 20.05 -13.11 6.26
N LEU A 439 20.33 -13.05 4.96
CA LEU A 439 19.90 -14.06 3.99
C LEU A 439 20.56 -15.41 4.30
N ASP A 440 21.85 -15.40 4.61
CA ASP A 440 22.59 -16.62 4.98
C ASP A 440 21.99 -17.25 6.22
N GLU A 441 21.69 -16.45 7.25
CA GLU A 441 21.13 -16.96 8.50
C GLU A 441 19.72 -17.53 8.33
N VAL A 442 18.86 -16.83 7.59
CA VAL A 442 17.52 -17.34 7.27
C VAL A 442 17.62 -18.64 6.44
N CYS A 443 18.59 -18.74 5.53
CA CYS A 443 18.87 -19.97 4.80
C CYS A 443 19.32 -21.09 5.72
N LYS A 444 20.28 -20.86 6.64
CA LYS A 444 20.73 -21.87 7.61
C LYS A 444 19.58 -22.41 8.44
N ARG A 445 18.75 -21.54 9.02
CA ARG A 445 17.55 -21.94 9.77
C ARG A 445 16.61 -22.78 8.93
N PHE A 446 16.28 -22.30 7.73
CA PHE A 446 15.39 -23.01 6.82
C PHE A 446 15.89 -24.40 6.45
N ILE A 447 17.17 -24.51 6.11
CA ILE A 447 17.82 -25.76 5.71
C ILE A 447 17.91 -26.72 6.90
N THR A 448 18.33 -26.25 8.07
CA THR A 448 18.40 -27.04 9.30
C THR A 448 17.05 -27.62 9.69
N GLU A 449 15.97 -26.85 9.59
CA GLU A 449 14.63 -27.35 9.90
C GLU A 449 14.08 -28.31 8.83
N ARG A 450 14.37 -28.06 7.55
CA ARG A 450 13.57 -28.63 6.44
C ARG A 450 14.33 -29.60 5.54
N ALA A 451 15.66 -29.62 5.55
CA ALA A 451 16.49 -30.58 4.83
C ALA A 451 17.09 -31.63 5.77
N HIS A 452 17.04 -32.91 5.38
CA HIS A 452 17.47 -34.03 6.24
C HIS A 452 18.15 -35.12 5.42
N VAL A 453 19.24 -35.68 5.93
CA VAL A 453 19.83 -36.92 5.39
C VAL A 453 19.10 -38.11 6.01
N LEU A 454 18.56 -39.00 5.17
CA LEU A 454 17.75 -40.15 5.58
C LEU A 454 18.44 -41.49 5.28
N GLY A 455 18.12 -42.50 6.11
CA GLY A 455 18.64 -43.87 5.99
C GLY A 455 20.13 -43.96 6.34
N GLU A 456 20.85 -44.92 5.73
CA GLU A 456 22.32 -45.04 5.82
C GLU A 456 23.08 -43.91 5.09
N GLY A 457 22.45 -42.76 4.87
CA GLY A 457 23.07 -41.63 4.18
C GLY A 457 23.11 -41.80 2.66
N ARG A 458 22.03 -42.29 2.03
CA ARG A 458 21.91 -42.32 0.55
C ARG A 458 20.77 -41.47 0.02
N THR A 459 19.85 -41.05 0.88
CA THR A 459 18.68 -40.27 0.50
C THR A 459 18.74 -38.89 1.17
N VAL A 460 18.59 -37.83 0.41
CA VAL A 460 18.45 -36.45 0.94
C VAL A 460 17.00 -36.02 0.79
N SER A 461 16.39 -35.69 1.91
CA SER A 461 15.04 -35.12 1.99
C SER A 461 15.15 -33.61 1.88
N LEU A 462 14.58 -33.02 0.83
CA LEU A 462 14.60 -31.58 0.57
C LEU A 462 13.19 -30.96 0.63
N PRO A 463 13.06 -29.66 0.95
CA PRO A 463 11.79 -28.96 0.87
C PRO A 463 11.27 -28.87 -0.59
N MET A 464 9.95 -28.80 -0.80
CA MET A 464 9.34 -28.68 -2.14
C MET A 464 9.87 -27.50 -2.97
N VAL A 465 10.39 -26.45 -2.33
CA VAL A 465 10.92 -25.28 -3.04
C VAL A 465 12.06 -25.65 -4.01
N PHE A 466 12.88 -26.64 -3.65
CA PHE A 466 13.94 -27.20 -4.51
C PHE A 466 13.38 -27.94 -5.73
N HIS A 467 12.13 -28.41 -5.67
CA HIS A 467 11.45 -29.01 -6.82
C HIS A 467 10.80 -27.95 -7.70
N TRP A 468 10.08 -27.00 -7.10
CA TRP A 468 9.37 -25.95 -7.82
C TRP A 468 10.33 -25.01 -8.54
N TYR A 469 11.42 -24.61 -7.88
CA TYR A 469 12.40 -23.68 -8.41
C TYR A 469 13.76 -24.34 -8.61
N ALA A 470 13.73 -25.57 -9.11
CA ALA A 470 14.88 -26.45 -9.32
C ALA A 470 16.10 -25.78 -9.97
N ARG A 471 15.88 -24.82 -10.87
CA ARG A 471 16.95 -24.14 -11.61
C ARG A 471 17.64 -23.04 -10.81
N ASP A 472 16.99 -22.48 -9.80
CA ASP A 472 17.56 -21.37 -9.00
C ASP A 472 18.73 -21.86 -8.14
N PHE A 473 18.69 -23.13 -7.74
CA PHE A 473 19.72 -23.77 -6.94
C PHE A 473 20.82 -24.42 -7.80
N SER A 474 20.80 -24.23 -9.12
CA SER A 474 21.77 -24.81 -10.04
C SER A 474 22.72 -23.72 -10.55
N THR A 475 23.95 -23.72 -10.07
CA THR A 475 24.98 -22.76 -10.50
C THR A 475 25.56 -23.10 -11.87
N GLY A 476 25.24 -24.29 -12.42
CA GLY A 476 25.81 -24.79 -13.67
C GLY A 476 27.26 -25.25 -13.56
N ALA A 477 27.85 -25.15 -12.36
CA ALA A 477 29.20 -25.62 -12.07
C ALA A 477 29.29 -27.15 -12.11
N SER A 478 28.19 -27.85 -11.78
CA SER A 478 28.11 -29.31 -11.89
C SER A 478 27.37 -29.77 -13.15
N ARG A 479 27.75 -30.95 -13.66
CA ARG A 479 26.97 -31.67 -14.69
C ARG A 479 25.68 -32.28 -14.14
N SER A 480 25.48 -32.26 -12.81
CA SER A 480 24.33 -32.86 -12.13
C SER A 480 23.62 -31.85 -11.24
N ARG A 481 22.34 -31.59 -11.50
CA ARG A 481 21.48 -30.74 -10.64
C ARG A 481 21.42 -31.22 -9.19
N THR A 482 21.47 -32.54 -8.99
CA THR A 482 21.51 -33.16 -7.66
C THR A 482 22.74 -32.68 -6.87
N LEU A 483 23.89 -32.60 -7.53
CA LEU A 483 25.12 -32.11 -6.89
C LEU A 483 25.03 -30.63 -6.56
N ASP A 484 24.45 -29.81 -7.44
CA ASP A 484 24.26 -28.38 -7.14
C ASP A 484 23.33 -28.18 -5.93
N TRP A 485 22.23 -28.93 -5.85
CA TRP A 485 21.32 -28.87 -4.69
C TRP A 485 22.01 -29.31 -3.40
N ILE A 486 22.80 -30.38 -3.45
CA ILE A 486 23.57 -30.86 -2.29
C ILE A 486 24.60 -29.81 -1.88
N ALA A 487 25.31 -29.20 -2.83
CA ALA A 487 26.29 -28.15 -2.56
C ALA A 487 25.62 -26.92 -1.92
N PHE A 488 24.46 -26.50 -2.44
CA PHE A 488 23.68 -25.42 -1.84
C PHE A 488 23.27 -25.75 -0.40
N VAL A 489 22.71 -26.93 -0.16
CA VAL A 489 22.30 -27.37 1.18
C VAL A 489 23.49 -27.44 2.12
N ALA A 490 24.61 -28.04 1.69
CA ALA A 490 25.82 -28.17 2.49
C ALA A 490 26.42 -26.82 2.89
N ALA A 491 26.28 -25.77 2.07
CA ALA A 491 26.74 -24.42 2.40
C ALA A 491 26.02 -23.81 3.62
N TYR A 492 24.82 -24.28 3.96
CA TYR A 492 23.99 -23.77 5.06
C TYR A 492 23.70 -24.81 6.15
N VAL A 493 24.53 -25.86 6.24
CA VAL A 493 24.48 -26.84 7.33
C VAL A 493 25.66 -26.58 8.26
N ASP A 494 25.41 -26.29 9.54
CA ASP A 494 26.47 -25.98 10.50
C ASP A 494 27.24 -27.23 10.99
N ASP A 495 26.56 -28.36 11.16
CA ASP A 495 27.20 -29.61 11.55
C ASP A 495 28.19 -30.09 10.48
N THR A 496 29.48 -30.02 10.80
CA THR A 496 30.57 -30.37 9.87
C THR A 496 30.46 -31.82 9.41
N THR A 497 30.05 -32.73 10.31
CA THR A 497 29.88 -34.15 9.97
C THR A 497 28.79 -34.35 8.92
N THR A 498 27.64 -33.70 9.08
CA THR A 498 26.53 -33.74 8.13
C THR A 498 26.90 -33.06 6.82
N ARG A 499 27.62 -31.93 6.87
CA ARG A 499 28.13 -31.23 5.69
C ARG A 499 29.04 -32.13 4.86
N GLU A 500 30.04 -32.76 5.49
CA GLU A 500 30.95 -33.69 4.81
C GLU A 500 30.20 -34.90 4.25
N ARG A 501 29.27 -35.48 5.03
CA ARG A 501 28.42 -36.58 4.56
C ARG A 501 27.64 -36.20 3.32
N LEU A 502 27.01 -35.01 3.29
CA LEU A 502 26.27 -34.49 2.13
C LEU A 502 27.18 -34.39 0.91
N LEU A 503 28.35 -33.77 1.05
CA LEU A 503 29.31 -33.59 -0.05
C LEU A 503 29.86 -34.93 -0.57
N ASN A 504 29.95 -35.96 0.28
CA ASN A 504 30.43 -37.29 -0.09
C ASN A 504 29.37 -38.18 -0.80
N LEU A 505 28.09 -37.79 -0.85
CA LEU A 505 27.04 -38.60 -1.49
C LEU A 505 27.21 -38.76 -3.01
N GLY A 506 27.92 -37.81 -3.63
CA GLY A 506 28.13 -37.75 -5.07
C GLY A 506 26.83 -37.66 -5.88
N SER A 507 26.94 -37.86 -7.19
CA SER A 507 25.81 -37.72 -8.13
C SER A 507 24.70 -38.75 -7.93
N SER A 508 24.98 -39.82 -7.19
CA SER A 508 24.09 -40.97 -6.99
C SER A 508 23.10 -40.79 -5.84
N ALA A 509 23.15 -39.66 -5.14
CA ALA A 509 22.24 -39.33 -4.05
C ALA A 509 20.78 -39.37 -4.52
N LEU A 510 19.92 -40.04 -3.76
CA LEU A 510 18.49 -40.06 -4.02
C LEU A 510 17.84 -38.81 -3.39
N ILE A 511 17.28 -37.92 -4.19
CA ILE A 511 16.53 -36.76 -3.68
C ILE A 511 15.06 -37.13 -3.49
N ARG A 512 14.53 -36.87 -2.30
CA ARG A 512 13.09 -36.93 -2.00
C ARG A 512 12.59 -35.56 -1.57
N PHE A 513 11.45 -35.13 -2.07
CA PHE A 513 10.86 -33.85 -1.68
C PHE A 513 9.79 -34.04 -0.61
N ARG A 514 9.89 -33.27 0.48
CA ARG A 514 8.89 -33.27 1.56
C ARG A 514 7.60 -32.62 1.08
N PRO A 515 6.41 -33.19 1.35
CA PRO A 515 5.14 -32.57 0.97
C PRO A 515 5.00 -31.14 1.53
N PHE A 516 4.47 -30.23 0.71
CA PHE A 516 4.16 -28.87 1.12
C PHE A 516 2.73 -28.77 1.64
N SER A 517 2.58 -28.13 2.81
CA SER A 517 1.28 -27.86 3.41
C SER A 517 0.75 -26.51 2.97
N PHE A 518 -0.48 -26.49 2.48
CA PHE A 518 -1.19 -25.25 2.17
C PHE A 518 -1.98 -24.70 3.36
N ARG A 519 -1.82 -25.29 4.55
CA ARG A 519 -2.27 -24.68 5.80
C ARG A 519 -1.31 -23.55 6.17
N CYS A 520 -1.86 -22.39 6.49
CA CYS A 520 -1.08 -21.24 6.91
C CYS A 520 -1.27 -20.95 8.39
N ARG A 521 -0.34 -20.15 8.92
CA ARG A 521 -0.37 -19.45 10.18
C ARG A 521 0.16 -18.03 9.97
N THR A 522 -0.12 -17.16 10.93
CA THR A 522 0.46 -15.83 11.09
C THR A 522 1.99 -15.88 11.14
N LEU A 523 2.65 -14.81 10.69
CA LEU A 523 4.10 -14.67 10.81
C LEU A 523 4.42 -13.89 12.08
N ALA A 524 5.28 -14.47 12.90
CA ALA A 524 5.88 -13.78 14.05
C ALA A 524 7.22 -13.15 13.65
N LEU A 525 7.67 -12.15 14.39
CA LEU A 525 9.02 -11.64 14.20
C LEU A 525 10.05 -12.60 14.77
N LEU A 526 11.17 -12.66 14.07
CA LEU A 526 12.43 -13.11 14.64
C LEU A 526 13.10 -11.91 15.31
N THR A 527 13.44 -12.02 16.59
CA THR A 527 14.04 -10.90 17.32
C THR A 527 15.46 -10.62 16.85
N ASP A 528 15.90 -9.36 16.96
CA ASP A 528 17.26 -8.98 16.59
C ASP A 528 18.30 -9.72 17.47
N GLU A 529 17.98 -10.06 18.72
CA GLU A 529 18.84 -10.87 19.58
C GLU A 529 19.00 -12.30 19.06
N GLU A 530 17.89 -12.97 18.68
CA GLU A 530 17.94 -14.33 18.11
C GLU A 530 18.71 -14.36 16.80
N LEU A 531 18.61 -13.31 15.98
CA LEU A 531 19.32 -13.22 14.72
C LEU A 531 20.81 -12.83 14.91
N LEU A 532 21.12 -11.91 15.83
CA LEU A 532 22.49 -11.46 16.11
C LEU A 532 23.31 -12.53 16.85
N VAL A 533 22.70 -13.31 17.74
CA VAL A 533 23.36 -14.46 18.37
C VAL A 533 23.92 -15.40 17.30
N GLU A 534 23.16 -15.65 16.23
CA GLU A 534 23.59 -16.54 15.16
C GLU A 534 24.51 -15.88 14.13
N ILE A 535 24.38 -14.56 13.89
CA ILE A 535 25.33 -13.83 13.02
C ILE A 535 26.72 -13.73 13.68
N THR A 536 26.78 -13.70 15.02
CA THR A 536 28.03 -13.56 15.78
C THR A 536 28.66 -14.88 16.24
N SER A 537 27.90 -15.99 16.20
CA SER A 537 28.39 -17.36 16.45
C SER A 537 28.95 -18.01 15.19
#